data_AF-A0A1F5GIW1-F1
#
_entry.id   AF-A0A1F5GIW1-F1
#
_cell.length_a   1.000
_cell.length_b   1.000
_cell.length_c   1.000
_cell.angle_alpha   90.00
_cell.angle_beta   90.00
_cell.angle_gamma   90.00
#
_symmetry.space_group_name_H-M   'P 1'
#
loop_
_entity.id
_entity.type
_entity.pdbx_description
1 polymer ?
#
loop_
_entity_poly.entity_id
_entity_poly.type
_entity_poly.pdbx_seq_one_letter_code
_entity_poly.pdbx_strand_id
1 'polypeptide(L)'
;MRDKNWLDSQLQYLLRNYFSDVKITNPIEIRFGREAKYRFGSIRLIRAGRSKRQRAGGKFSIFKSQLSISRIPQKSIITITSLFAKETVPADVVRYTIGHELCHFAHGFSSQNRRMFKYPHHGGIVNKELKERGAEDLILAFKKWLKIYRKKILAGKINV
;
A
#
# COMPACT_ATOMS: atom_id res chain seq x y z
N MET A 1 -20.42 5.33 2.88
CA MET A 1 -18.99 5.29 3.29
C MET A 1 -18.34 4.14 2.55
N ARG A 2 -17.15 4.32 1.98
CA ARG A 2 -16.45 3.25 1.26
C ARG A 2 -16.00 2.16 2.22
N ASP A 3 -16.11 0.92 1.76
CA ASP A 3 -15.79 -0.26 2.54
C ASP A 3 -14.58 -1.02 1.95
N LYS A 4 -14.32 -2.21 2.50
CA LYS A 4 -13.25 -3.09 2.05
C LYS A 4 -13.46 -3.56 0.60
N ASN A 5 -14.70 -3.90 0.24
CA ASN A 5 -15.04 -4.36 -1.11
C ASN A 5 -14.78 -3.28 -2.16
N TRP A 6 -15.12 -2.04 -1.84
CA TRP A 6 -14.81 -0.90 -2.69
C TRP A 6 -13.28 -0.73 -2.84
N LEU A 7 -12.49 -0.81 -1.77
CA LEU A 7 -11.02 -0.75 -1.88
C LEU A 7 -10.45 -1.86 -2.76
N ASP A 8 -10.94 -3.09 -2.60
CA ASP A 8 -10.52 -4.23 -3.41
C ASP A 8 -10.83 -3.99 -4.88
N SER A 9 -12.03 -3.47 -5.20
CA SER A 9 -12.38 -3.11 -6.59
C SER A 9 -11.44 -2.06 -7.18
N GLN A 10 -10.98 -1.07 -6.39
CA GLN A 10 -10.04 -0.07 -6.86
C GLN A 10 -8.64 -0.65 -7.08
N LEU A 11 -8.18 -1.55 -6.21
CA LEU A 11 -6.92 -2.25 -6.40
C LEU A 11 -6.96 -3.09 -7.69
N GLN A 12 -8.03 -3.85 -7.91
CA GLN A 12 -8.20 -4.67 -9.11
C GLN A 12 -8.27 -3.81 -10.39
N TYR A 13 -9.00 -2.69 -10.33
CA TYR A 13 -9.06 -1.73 -11.43
C TYR A 13 -7.66 -1.21 -11.79
N LEU A 14 -6.86 -0.79 -10.80
CA LEU A 14 -5.53 -0.26 -11.08
C LEU A 14 -4.57 -1.32 -11.61
N LEU A 15 -4.59 -2.52 -11.00
CA LEU A 15 -3.77 -3.64 -11.47
C LEU A 15 -4.08 -3.98 -12.93
N ARG A 16 -5.36 -4.01 -13.31
CA ARG A 16 -5.78 -4.34 -14.67
C ARG A 16 -5.42 -3.26 -15.69
N ASN A 17 -5.63 -1.99 -15.36
CA ASN A 17 -5.57 -0.91 -16.35
C ASN A 17 -4.21 -0.23 -16.44
N TYR A 18 -3.41 -0.23 -15.37
CA TYR A 18 -2.15 0.51 -15.31
C TYR A 18 -0.93 -0.34 -14.92
N PHE A 19 -1.13 -1.52 -14.33
CA PHE A 19 -0.04 -2.38 -13.82
C PHE A 19 -0.15 -3.83 -14.31
N SER A 20 -0.75 -4.04 -15.49
CA SER A 20 -0.95 -5.39 -16.07
C SER A 20 0.37 -6.07 -16.46
N ASP A 21 1.41 -5.29 -16.70
CA ASP A 21 2.79 -5.70 -16.98
C ASP A 21 3.57 -6.10 -15.70
N VAL A 22 3.11 -5.69 -14.52
CA VAL A 22 3.86 -5.91 -13.28
C VAL A 22 3.71 -7.34 -12.80
N LYS A 23 4.84 -8.05 -12.68
CA LYS A 23 4.88 -9.39 -12.10
C LYS A 23 4.52 -9.35 -10.61
N ILE A 24 3.38 -9.95 -10.26
CA ILE A 24 2.92 -10.12 -8.88
C ILE A 24 3.66 -11.31 -8.25
N THR A 25 4.81 -11.06 -7.61
CA THR A 25 5.62 -12.12 -6.96
C THR A 25 5.00 -12.69 -5.69
N ASN A 26 4.16 -11.90 -5.03
CA ASN A 26 3.50 -12.27 -3.79
C ASN A 26 2.13 -11.60 -3.73
N PRO A 27 1.14 -12.18 -3.01
CA PRO A 27 -0.16 -11.57 -2.85
C PRO A 27 -0.08 -10.12 -2.36
N ILE A 28 -0.92 -9.25 -2.94
CA ILE A 28 -1.08 -7.86 -2.55
C ILE A 28 -2.47 -7.73 -1.91
N GLU A 29 -2.50 -7.31 -0.65
CA GLU A 29 -3.73 -6.99 0.07
C GLU A 29 -3.83 -5.49 0.29
N ILE A 30 -5.05 -4.95 0.27
CA ILE A 30 -5.33 -3.56 0.60
C ILE A 30 -6.30 -3.46 1.78
N ARG A 31 -6.11 -2.46 2.63
CA ARG A 31 -7.02 -2.16 3.75
C ARG A 31 -7.00 -0.69 4.14
N PHE A 32 -8.06 -0.26 4.82
CA PHE A 32 -8.02 0.98 5.60
C PHE A 32 -7.17 0.77 6.87
N GLY A 33 -6.40 1.80 7.21
CA GLY A 33 -5.68 1.93 8.48
C GLY A 33 -6.32 3.00 9.36
N ARG A 34 -5.54 3.55 10.31
CA ARG A 34 -5.98 4.68 11.13
C ARG A 34 -6.16 5.94 10.30
N GLU A 35 -7.01 6.84 10.77
CA GLU A 35 -7.16 8.15 10.15
C GLU A 35 -5.85 8.93 10.34
N ALA A 36 -5.37 9.59 9.28
CA ALA A 36 -4.08 10.26 9.27
C ALA A 36 -4.15 11.55 8.45
N LYS A 37 -3.64 12.64 9.02
CA LYS A 37 -3.70 13.97 8.40
C LYS A 37 -2.77 14.13 7.20
N TYR A 38 -1.57 13.55 7.27
CA TYR A 38 -0.46 13.86 6.35
C TYR A 38 0.08 12.66 5.57
N ARG A 39 -0.18 11.43 6.03
CA ARG A 39 0.29 10.20 5.37
C ARG A 39 -0.91 9.40 4.90
N PHE A 40 -1.16 9.43 3.59
CA PHE A 40 -2.39 8.88 3.02
C PHE A 40 -2.28 7.39 2.66
N GLY A 41 -1.08 6.89 2.41
CA GLY A 41 -0.80 5.50 2.02
C GLY A 41 0.51 5.00 2.64
N SER A 42 0.65 3.67 2.67
CA SER A 42 1.91 2.97 2.88
C SER A 42 1.82 1.53 2.41
N ILE A 43 2.94 0.96 1.97
CA ILE A 43 3.07 -0.46 1.65
C ILE A 43 4.16 -1.14 2.49
N ARG A 44 3.89 -2.35 2.95
CA ARG A 44 4.87 -3.19 3.66
C ARG A 44 4.84 -4.64 3.22
N LEU A 45 6.01 -5.29 3.19
CA LEU A 45 6.13 -6.73 3.03
C LEU A 45 6.01 -7.42 4.40
N ILE A 46 5.03 -8.30 4.55
CA ILE A 46 4.94 -9.26 5.64
C ILE A 46 5.72 -10.51 5.23
N ARG A 47 6.86 -10.73 5.87
CA ARG A 47 7.67 -11.92 5.66
C ARG A 47 6.99 -13.13 6.30
N ALA A 48 7.25 -14.30 5.72
CA ALA A 48 6.78 -15.57 6.24
C ALA A 48 7.37 -15.74 7.63
N GLY A 49 6.52 -15.68 8.66
CA GLY A 49 6.94 -16.00 10.00
C GLY A 49 7.23 -17.49 10.10
N ARG A 50 8.30 -17.87 10.80
CA ARG A 50 8.26 -19.15 11.53
C ARG A 50 7.14 -18.99 12.57
N SER A 51 6.21 -19.95 12.66
CA SER A 51 5.20 -19.98 13.74
C SER A 51 5.85 -19.58 15.06
N LYS A 52 5.23 -18.66 15.81
CA LYS A 52 5.74 -18.19 17.10
C LYS A 52 6.25 -19.41 17.89
N ARG A 53 7.57 -19.50 18.13
CA ARG A 53 8.06 -20.34 19.24
C ARG A 53 7.36 -19.74 20.46
N GLN A 54 6.42 -20.47 21.05
CA GLN A 54 5.99 -20.17 22.41
C GLN A 54 7.28 -20.03 23.21
N ARG A 55 7.50 -18.87 23.83
CA ARG A 55 8.56 -18.69 24.80
C ARG A 55 8.18 -19.53 26.01
N ALA A 56 8.39 -20.84 25.93
CA ALA A 56 8.46 -21.67 27.11
C ALA A 56 9.82 -21.38 27.73
N GLY A 57 9.82 -20.63 28.83
CA GLY A 57 10.97 -20.56 29.71
C GLY A 57 11.25 -21.98 30.18
N GLY A 58 12.30 -22.59 29.65
CA GLY A 58 12.64 -23.96 29.95
C GLY A 58 13.83 -24.38 29.12
N LYS A 59 14.97 -24.59 29.81
CA LYS A 59 16.05 -25.43 29.28
C LYS A 59 15.40 -26.77 28.87
N PHE A 60 15.84 -27.35 27.75
CA PHE A 60 15.34 -28.58 27.09
C PHE A 60 14.28 -28.40 25.98
N SER A 61 14.70 -28.53 24.71
CA SER A 61 14.34 -29.73 23.92
C SER A 61 15.07 -29.75 22.57
N ILE A 62 15.90 -30.77 22.42
CA ILE A 62 16.69 -31.13 21.23
C ILE A 62 15.82 -31.90 20.20
N PHE A 63 14.52 -32.10 20.45
CA PHE A 63 13.64 -32.86 19.57
C PHE A 63 12.41 -32.04 19.17
N LYS A 64 12.34 -31.61 17.90
CA LYS A 64 11.10 -31.36 17.13
C LYS A 64 11.45 -30.92 15.69
N SER A 65 11.93 -31.85 14.86
CA SER A 65 12.17 -31.65 13.42
C SER A 65 11.13 -32.35 12.53
N GLN A 66 9.89 -32.53 13.01
CA GLN A 66 8.85 -33.23 12.24
C GLN A 66 7.44 -32.65 12.38
N LEU A 67 7.30 -31.39 12.81
CA LEU A 67 6.04 -30.68 12.71
C LEU A 67 6.10 -29.73 11.51
N SER A 68 5.24 -29.97 10.53
CA SER A 68 5.01 -29.09 9.38
C SER A 68 4.67 -27.69 9.86
N ILE A 69 5.65 -26.80 9.86
CA ILE A 69 5.43 -25.37 10.06
C ILE A 69 4.57 -24.93 8.87
N SER A 70 3.28 -24.74 9.12
CA SER A 70 2.36 -24.04 8.21
C SER A 70 2.94 -22.65 7.95
N ARG A 71 3.75 -22.52 6.90
CA ARG A 71 4.40 -21.26 6.53
C ARG A 71 3.29 -20.32 6.06
N ILE A 72 3.04 -19.24 6.81
CA ILE A 72 2.21 -18.15 6.30
C ILE A 72 2.93 -17.57 5.08
N PRO A 73 2.29 -17.54 3.89
CA PRO A 73 2.94 -17.02 2.69
C PRO A 73 3.29 -15.54 2.87
N GLN A 74 4.39 -15.11 2.23
CA GLN A 74 4.75 -13.68 2.23
C GLN A 74 3.67 -12.89 1.50
N LYS A 75 3.33 -11.70 2.00
CA LYS A 75 2.36 -10.83 1.35
C LYS A 75 2.70 -9.36 1.52
N SER A 76 2.36 -8.56 0.52
CA SER A 76 2.48 -7.10 0.59
C SER A 76 1.13 -6.53 1.02
N ILE A 77 1.16 -5.61 1.98
CA ILE A 77 -0.06 -4.97 2.49
C ILE A 77 0.03 -3.48 2.22
N ILE A 78 -0.87 -3.00 1.36
CA ILE A 78 -1.16 -1.59 1.14
C ILE A 78 -2.15 -1.14 2.22
N THR A 79 -1.79 -0.09 2.96
CA THR A 79 -2.64 0.51 3.98
C THR A 79 -2.94 1.95 3.60
N ILE A 80 -4.23 2.24 3.37
CA ILE A 80 -4.74 3.58 3.05
C ILE A 80 -5.35 4.19 4.30
N THR A 81 -5.21 5.51 4.50
CA THR A 81 -5.85 6.18 5.65
C THR A 81 -7.37 6.00 5.64
N SER A 82 -8.00 5.81 6.82
CA SER A 82 -9.47 5.75 6.90
C SER A 82 -10.16 7.07 6.56
N LEU A 83 -9.44 8.20 6.47
CA LEU A 83 -9.96 9.47 5.94
C LEU A 83 -10.59 9.26 4.56
N PHE A 84 -10.01 8.37 3.76
CA PHE A 84 -10.44 8.10 2.38
C PHE A 84 -11.68 7.21 2.30
N ALA A 85 -12.15 6.66 3.43
CA ALA A 85 -13.45 5.99 3.49
C ALA A 85 -14.61 7.00 3.31
N LYS A 86 -14.38 8.27 3.66
CA LYS A 86 -15.34 9.36 3.48
C LYS A 86 -15.49 9.68 1.98
N GLU A 87 -16.72 9.66 1.48
CA GLU A 87 -17.03 9.92 0.06
C GLU A 87 -16.75 11.37 -0.37
N THR A 88 -16.59 12.28 0.59
CA THR A 88 -16.13 13.65 0.37
C THR A 88 -14.72 13.73 -0.21
N VAL A 89 -13.91 12.66 -0.07
CA VAL A 89 -12.64 12.52 -0.77
C VAL A 89 -12.91 11.94 -2.16
N PRO A 90 -12.50 12.59 -3.26
CA PRO A 90 -12.74 12.06 -4.62
C PRO A 90 -12.11 10.67 -4.84
N ALA A 91 -12.76 9.81 -5.63
CA ALA A 91 -12.27 8.46 -5.91
C ALA A 91 -10.86 8.47 -6.53
N ASP A 92 -10.58 9.40 -7.44
CA ASP A 92 -9.28 9.50 -8.12
C ASP A 92 -8.12 9.84 -7.17
N VAL A 93 -8.40 10.53 -6.06
CA VAL A 93 -7.41 10.79 -5.00
C VAL A 93 -7.03 9.49 -4.30
N VAL A 94 -8.01 8.62 -4.06
CA VAL A 94 -7.78 7.30 -3.48
C VAL A 94 -7.03 6.43 -4.48
N ARG A 95 -7.46 6.41 -5.76
CA ARG A 95 -6.80 5.66 -6.84
C ARG A 95 -5.35 6.08 -7.03
N TYR A 96 -5.06 7.38 -7.06
CA TYR A 96 -3.70 7.89 -7.09
C TYR A 96 -2.87 7.34 -5.92
N THR A 97 -3.43 7.33 -4.71
CA THR A 97 -2.69 6.88 -3.53
C THR A 97 -2.44 5.37 -3.59
N ILE A 98 -3.39 4.57 -4.06
CA ILE A 98 -3.16 3.13 -4.28
C ILE A 98 -2.12 2.92 -5.38
N GLY A 99 -2.23 3.64 -6.50
CA GLY A 99 -1.27 3.60 -7.61
C GLY A 99 0.14 3.97 -7.18
N HIS A 100 0.28 4.97 -6.29
CA HIS A 100 1.55 5.36 -5.69
C HIS A 100 2.21 4.19 -4.93
N GLU A 101 1.43 3.48 -4.11
CA GLU A 101 1.92 2.30 -3.38
C GLU A 101 2.21 1.11 -4.32
N LEU A 102 1.49 0.99 -5.44
CA LEU A 102 1.78 0.00 -6.49
C LEU A 102 3.08 0.32 -7.24
N CYS A 103 3.40 1.58 -7.51
CA CYS A 103 4.71 1.95 -8.05
C CYS A 103 5.84 1.53 -7.11
N HIS A 104 5.68 1.68 -5.79
CA HIS A 104 6.65 1.14 -4.83
C HIS A 104 6.81 -0.36 -4.98
N PHE A 105 5.71 -1.10 -5.06
CA PHE A 105 5.73 -2.55 -5.28
C PHE A 105 6.47 -2.93 -6.57
N ALA A 106 6.13 -2.28 -7.68
CA ALA A 106 6.72 -2.51 -9.01
C ALA A 106 8.23 -2.25 -9.00
N HIS A 107 8.67 -1.17 -8.35
CA HIS A 107 10.08 -0.81 -8.22
C HIS A 107 10.89 -1.73 -7.27
N GLY A 108 10.29 -2.76 -6.68
CA GLY A 108 10.94 -3.69 -5.76
C GLY A 108 10.95 -3.23 -4.30
N PHE A 109 10.21 -2.18 -3.94
CA PHE A 109 10.02 -1.80 -2.54
C PHE A 109 8.86 -2.58 -1.94
N SER A 110 9.05 -3.10 -0.73
CA SER A 110 8.00 -3.85 -0.01
C SER A 110 7.40 -5.00 -0.84
N SER A 111 8.19 -5.58 -1.75
CA SER A 111 7.87 -6.73 -2.59
C SER A 111 9.06 -7.70 -2.61
N GLN A 112 8.89 -8.85 -3.27
CA GLN A 112 9.99 -9.77 -3.56
C GLN A 112 10.69 -9.46 -4.89
N ASN A 113 10.25 -8.42 -5.62
CA ASN A 113 10.85 -8.00 -6.87
C ASN A 113 12.27 -7.47 -6.65
N ARG A 114 13.11 -7.58 -7.69
CA ARG A 114 14.43 -6.93 -7.68
C ARG A 114 14.25 -5.42 -7.56
N ARG A 115 14.97 -4.80 -6.64
CA ARG A 115 14.94 -3.36 -6.43
C ARG A 115 15.53 -2.63 -7.64
N MET A 116 14.70 -1.82 -8.30
CA MET A 116 15.06 -1.03 -9.49
C MET A 116 15.76 0.27 -9.12
N PHE A 117 15.42 0.86 -7.97
CA PHE A 117 15.94 2.16 -7.54
C PHE A 117 16.53 2.13 -6.13
N LYS A 118 17.59 2.93 -5.91
CA LYS A 118 18.18 3.09 -4.57
C LYS A 118 17.23 3.80 -3.61
N TYR A 119 16.40 4.75 -4.05
CA TYR A 119 15.48 5.49 -3.18
C TYR A 119 14.05 5.54 -3.76
N PRO A 120 13.01 5.40 -2.93
CA PRO A 120 11.63 5.18 -3.40
C PRO A 120 10.93 6.38 -4.05
N HIS A 121 11.43 7.61 -3.85
CA HIS A 121 10.79 8.82 -4.40
C HIS A 121 11.76 9.79 -5.09
N HIS A 122 13.06 9.45 -5.13
CA HIS A 122 14.06 10.39 -5.63
C HIS A 122 13.81 10.74 -7.10
N GLY A 123 13.92 12.02 -7.45
CA GLY A 123 13.66 12.48 -8.83
C GLY A 123 12.20 12.37 -9.30
N GLY A 124 11.24 12.18 -8.39
CA GLY A 124 9.83 12.08 -8.73
C GLY A 124 9.45 10.78 -9.47
N ILE A 125 10.25 9.72 -9.31
CA ILE A 125 10.09 8.45 -10.04
C ILE A 125 8.69 7.87 -10.00
N VAL A 126 7.95 8.01 -8.88
CA VAL A 126 6.57 7.50 -8.80
C VAL A 126 5.62 8.25 -9.73
N ASN A 127 5.75 9.58 -9.83
CA ASN A 127 4.90 10.35 -10.74
C ASN A 127 5.30 10.15 -12.20
N LYS A 128 6.59 9.92 -12.47
CA LYS A 128 7.06 9.55 -13.81
C LYS A 128 6.49 8.20 -14.22
N GLU A 129 6.61 7.19 -13.37
CA GLU A 129 6.05 5.85 -13.57
C GLU A 129 4.53 5.89 -13.81
N LEU A 130 3.77 6.60 -12.96
CA LEU A 130 2.32 6.75 -13.16
C LEU A 130 1.99 7.45 -14.48
N LYS A 131 2.76 8.46 -14.87
CA LYS A 131 2.56 9.16 -16.15
C LYS A 131 2.88 8.27 -17.34
N GLU A 132 3.97 7.52 -17.30
CA GLU A 132 4.37 6.55 -18.33
C GLU A 132 3.33 5.44 -18.48
N ARG A 133 2.64 5.07 -17.39
CA ARG A 133 1.51 4.12 -17.39
C ARG A 133 0.18 4.73 -17.87
N GLY A 134 0.13 6.02 -18.19
CA GLY A 134 -1.09 6.70 -18.65
C GLY A 134 -2.04 7.17 -17.54
N ALA A 135 -1.60 7.20 -16.27
CA ALA A 135 -2.39 7.63 -15.11
C ALA A 135 -2.15 9.11 -14.73
N GLU A 136 -1.92 9.98 -15.71
CA GLU A 136 -1.64 11.41 -15.48
C GLU A 136 -2.85 12.16 -14.89
N ASP A 137 -4.06 11.76 -15.27
CA ASP A 137 -5.32 12.25 -14.71
C ASP A 137 -5.38 12.07 -13.18
N LEU A 138 -4.95 10.92 -12.67
CA LEU A 138 -4.89 10.63 -11.23
C LEU A 138 -3.90 11.57 -10.52
N ILE A 139 -2.74 11.84 -11.13
CA ILE A 139 -1.74 12.77 -10.60
C ILE A 139 -2.34 14.17 -10.47
N LEU A 140 -3.03 14.64 -11.50
CA LEU A 140 -3.65 15.97 -11.52
C LEU A 140 -4.77 16.08 -10.49
N ALA A 141 -5.64 15.07 -10.40
CA ALA A 141 -6.72 15.00 -9.42
C ALA A 141 -6.17 15.08 -7.98
N PHE A 142 -5.12 14.31 -7.68
CA PHE A 142 -4.48 14.32 -6.37
C PHE A 142 -3.85 15.67 -6.03
N LYS A 143 -3.09 16.28 -6.96
CA LYS A 143 -2.47 17.60 -6.75
C LYS A 143 -3.52 18.68 -6.48
N LYS A 144 -4.60 18.71 -7.28
CA LYS A 144 -5.71 19.65 -7.12
C LYS A 144 -6.38 19.50 -5.75
N TRP A 145 -6.71 18.26 -5.38
CA TRP A 145 -7.32 17.97 -4.08
C TRP A 145 -6.39 18.33 -2.92
N LEU A 146 -5.10 17.99 -3.01
CA LEU A 146 -4.12 18.24 -1.96
C LEU A 146 -3.97 19.74 -1.67
N LYS A 147 -4.02 20.59 -2.69
CA LYS A 147 -4.00 22.06 -2.53
C LYS A 147 -5.19 22.56 -1.69
N ILE A 148 -6.38 22.04 -1.95
CA ILE A 148 -7.60 22.40 -1.21
C ILE A 148 -7.57 21.83 0.21
N TYR A 149 -7.17 20.56 0.34
CA TYR A 149 -7.09 19.86 1.62
C TYR A 149 -6.09 20.55 2.57
N ARG A 150 -4.91 20.96 2.07
CA ARG A 150 -3.92 21.72 2.86
C ARG A 150 -4.49 23.05 3.39
N LYS A 151 -5.24 23.79 2.58
CA LYS A 151 -5.93 25.02 3.04
C LYS A 151 -6.91 24.72 4.16
N LYS A 152 -7.66 23.62 4.08
CA LYS A 152 -8.61 23.21 5.13
C LYS A 152 -7.91 22.80 6.42
N ILE A 153 -6.78 22.09 6.35
CA ILE A 153 -5.95 21.78 7.52
C ILE A 153 -5.47 23.07 8.19
N LEU A 154 -4.87 23.99 7.43
CA LEU A 154 -4.32 25.24 7.97
C LEU A 154 -5.38 26.12 8.62
N ALA A 155 -6.61 26.09 8.10
CA ALA A 155 -7.75 26.78 8.68
C ALA A 155 -8.38 26.05 9.90
N GLY A 156 -7.78 24.95 10.38
CA GLY A 156 -8.31 24.17 11.50
C GLY A 156 -9.60 23.41 11.21
N LYS A 157 -10.03 23.33 9.93
CA LYS A 157 -11.31 22.74 9.52
C LYS A 157 -11.28 21.21 9.40
N ILE A 158 -10.14 20.58 9.70
CA ILE A 158 -9.97 19.13 9.65
C ILE A 158 -9.39 18.64 10.98
N ASN A 159 -10.25 17.99 11.76
CA ASN A 159 -9.87 17.25 12.96
C ASN A 159 -9.85 15.76 12.61
N VAL A 160 -8.74 15.11 12.94
CA VAL A 160 -8.44 13.68 12.77
C VAL A 160 -7.92 13.19 14.10
#